data_AF-A0A7S1SEX1-F1
#
_entry.id   AF-A0A7S1SEX1-F1
#
_cell.length_a   1.000
_cell.length_b   1.000
_cell.length_c   1.000
_cell.angle_alpha   90.00
_cell.angle_beta   90.00
_cell.angle_gamma   90.00
#
_symmetry.space_group_name_H-M   'P 1'
#
loop_
_entity.id
_entity.type
_entity.pdbx_description
1 polymer ?
#
loop_
_entity_poly.entity_id
_entity_poly.type
_entity_poly.pdbx_seq_one_letter_code
_entity_poly.pdbx_strand_id
1 'polypeptide(L)'
;PNDGHMTVDVDAASPYYMEGSPLQYSWSAEFDLPKMVELRNGEEGLACALDNFVYHTKNQTGPVDMSGSFGAISLGNEPSMHIPYLYSLVGYPERTQELVGHLMDGLFTDKADGLPGNDDLGQMSSWAIFTMLGFYPVDPCSGEYALGRPFVEEAELTLHDGGRLKIKAHDQSDENVYVKQLRWNGKDLDVARPKLSFDMIAGGGLLEFWMSNKPALGQRLVCRKEGQQQQDQQKQQSSVR
;
A
#
# COMPACT_ATOMS: atom_id res chain seq x y z
N PRO A 1 -0.88 -35.03 18.44
CA PRO A 1 -1.83 -34.78 17.32
C PRO A 1 -2.19 -33.30 17.29
N ASN A 2 -2.12 -32.67 16.13
CA ASN A 2 -2.57 -31.29 15.95
C ASN A 2 -4.11 -31.32 15.91
N ASP A 3 -4.77 -30.75 16.92
CA ASP A 3 -6.24 -30.76 17.08
C ASP A 3 -6.92 -29.61 16.34
N GLY A 4 -6.15 -28.78 15.64
CA GLY A 4 -6.63 -27.62 14.90
C GLY A 4 -6.88 -26.40 15.77
N HIS A 5 -6.54 -26.43 17.06
CA HIS A 5 -6.63 -25.26 17.94
C HIS A 5 -5.31 -24.51 18.00
N MET A 6 -5.35 -23.21 17.69
CA MET A 6 -4.22 -22.30 17.78
C MET A 6 -4.61 -21.10 18.64
N THR A 7 -3.81 -20.81 19.66
CA THR A 7 -3.92 -19.59 20.46
C THR A 7 -2.69 -18.74 20.18
N VAL A 8 -2.88 -17.58 19.56
CA VAL A 8 -1.83 -16.61 19.29
C VAL A 8 -2.29 -15.21 19.68
N ASP A 9 -1.34 -14.41 20.16
CA ASP A 9 -1.51 -12.96 20.23
C ASP A 9 -1.41 -12.42 18.80
N VAL A 10 -2.48 -11.79 18.32
CA VAL A 10 -2.54 -11.27 16.94
C VAL A 10 -1.73 -10.00 16.76
N ASP A 11 -1.46 -9.26 17.85
CA ASP A 11 -0.80 -7.95 17.83
C ASP A 11 0.70 -8.02 18.16
N ALA A 12 1.25 -9.23 18.33
CA ALA A 12 2.63 -9.45 18.69
C ALA A 12 3.31 -10.47 17.78
N ALA A 13 4.62 -10.32 17.55
CA ALA A 13 5.37 -11.35 16.86
C ALA A 13 5.33 -12.66 17.64
N SER A 14 5.24 -13.75 16.89
CA SER A 14 5.12 -15.08 17.46
C SER A 14 6.01 -16.06 16.68
N PRO A 15 6.41 -17.19 17.27
CA PRO A 15 7.26 -18.18 16.59
C PRO A 15 6.57 -18.86 15.38
N TYR A 16 5.29 -18.58 15.13
CA TYR A 16 4.54 -19.12 13.99
C TYR A 16 4.63 -18.25 12.74
N TYR A 17 5.13 -17.02 12.86
CA TYR A 17 5.26 -16.05 11.79
C TYR A 17 6.71 -15.57 11.75
N MET A 18 7.30 -15.47 10.56
CA MET A 18 8.68 -15.03 10.43
C MET A 18 8.74 -13.52 10.60
N GLU A 19 9.39 -13.08 11.69
CA GLU A 19 9.70 -11.68 11.99
C GLU A 19 8.48 -10.73 12.03
N GLY A 20 7.27 -11.24 12.26
CA GLY A 20 6.07 -10.41 12.29
C GLY A 20 4.95 -10.98 13.14
N SER A 21 3.89 -10.21 13.27
CA SER A 21 2.66 -10.65 13.96
C SER A 21 1.68 -11.34 13.01
N PRO A 22 0.73 -12.14 13.54
CA PRO A 22 -0.38 -12.64 12.75
C PRO A 22 -1.16 -11.52 12.05
N LEU A 23 -1.29 -10.35 12.67
CA LEU A 23 -1.98 -9.21 12.08
C LEU A 23 -1.25 -8.65 10.85
N GLN A 24 0.07 -8.52 10.89
CA GLN A 24 0.88 -8.09 9.74
C GLN A 24 0.76 -9.08 8.57
N TYR A 25 0.89 -10.38 8.85
CA TYR A 25 0.76 -11.42 7.84
C TYR A 25 -0.68 -11.63 7.35
N SER A 26 -1.69 -11.07 8.02
CA SER A 26 -3.09 -11.13 7.55
C SER A 26 -3.33 -10.38 6.23
N TRP A 27 -2.33 -9.66 5.74
CA TRP A 27 -2.30 -8.94 4.46
C TRP A 27 -1.50 -9.67 3.38
N SER A 28 -0.83 -10.78 3.67
CA SER A 28 0.03 -11.55 2.75
C SER A 28 -0.76 -12.53 1.88
N ALA A 29 -1.75 -12.03 1.16
CA ALA A 29 -2.53 -12.78 0.17
C ALA A 29 -2.71 -11.95 -1.12
N GLU A 30 -1.66 -11.22 -1.50
CA GLU A 30 -1.61 -10.30 -2.65
C GLU A 30 -2.02 -10.96 -3.97
N PHE A 31 -1.72 -12.26 -4.14
CA PHE A 31 -2.09 -13.06 -5.31
C PHE A 31 -3.61 -13.30 -5.46
N ASP A 32 -4.40 -13.12 -4.39
CA ASP A 32 -5.85 -13.29 -4.37
C ASP A 32 -6.54 -12.12 -3.65
N LEU A 33 -6.22 -10.90 -4.11
CA LEU A 33 -6.90 -9.69 -3.66
C LEU A 33 -8.44 -9.80 -3.73
N PRO A 34 -9.08 -10.39 -4.77
CA PRO A 34 -10.52 -10.58 -4.79
C PRO A 34 -11.05 -11.35 -3.58
N LYS A 35 -10.37 -12.45 -3.17
CA LYS A 35 -10.77 -13.18 -1.98
C LYS A 35 -10.52 -12.38 -0.70
N MET A 36 -9.42 -11.63 -0.62
CA MET A 36 -9.17 -10.73 0.52
C MET A 36 -10.27 -9.68 0.67
N VAL A 37 -10.73 -9.10 -0.44
CA VAL A 37 -11.87 -8.16 -0.51
C VAL A 37 -13.16 -8.84 -0.04
N GLU A 38 -13.46 -10.05 -0.52
CA GLU A 38 -14.64 -10.82 -0.11
C GLU A 38 -14.65 -11.06 1.42
N LEU A 39 -13.54 -11.53 1.97
CA LEU A 39 -13.38 -11.84 3.40
C LEU A 39 -13.46 -10.60 4.30
N ARG A 40 -13.19 -9.41 3.76
CA ARG A 40 -13.22 -8.13 4.48
C ARG A 40 -14.46 -7.30 4.16
N ASN A 41 -15.55 -7.93 3.74
CA ASN A 41 -16.85 -7.30 3.47
C ASN A 41 -16.83 -6.27 2.32
N GLY A 42 -16.10 -6.58 1.25
CA GLY A 42 -15.99 -5.72 0.08
C GLY A 42 -14.88 -4.67 0.20
N GLU A 43 -14.78 -3.82 -0.80
CA GLU A 43 -13.66 -2.88 -0.97
C GLU A 43 -13.61 -1.82 0.13
N GLU A 44 -14.76 -1.25 0.48
CA GLU A 44 -14.87 -0.31 1.61
C GLU A 44 -14.50 -0.99 2.94
N GLY A 45 -14.92 -2.25 3.13
CA GLY A 45 -14.60 -3.00 4.34
C GLY A 45 -13.10 -3.34 4.44
N LEU A 46 -12.46 -3.71 3.32
CA LEU A 46 -11.01 -3.88 3.26
C LEU A 46 -10.28 -2.56 3.53
N ALA A 47 -10.69 -1.46 2.89
CA ALA A 47 -10.12 -0.15 3.12
C ALA A 47 -10.26 0.30 4.57
N CYS A 48 -11.39 0.01 5.22
CA CYS A 48 -11.57 0.29 6.63
C CYS A 48 -10.75 -0.58 7.56
N ALA A 49 -10.54 -1.85 7.21
CA ALA A 49 -9.62 -2.70 7.94
C ALA A 49 -8.17 -2.19 7.81
N LEU A 50 -7.78 -1.67 6.64
CA LEU A 50 -6.50 -0.99 6.46
C LEU A 50 -6.43 0.30 7.30
N ASP A 51 -7.47 1.16 7.30
CA ASP A 51 -7.47 2.41 8.10
C ASP A 51 -7.31 2.07 9.59
N ASN A 52 -7.96 1.00 10.06
CA ASN A 52 -7.80 0.50 11.43
C ASN A 52 -6.37 -0.02 11.70
N PHE A 53 -5.82 -0.82 10.79
CA PHE A 53 -4.45 -1.35 10.90
C PHE A 53 -3.40 -0.23 10.93
N VAL A 54 -3.54 0.79 10.10
CA VAL A 54 -2.56 1.88 9.93
C VAL A 54 -2.73 2.99 10.97
N TYR A 55 -3.95 3.41 11.29
CA TYR A 55 -4.18 4.64 12.07
C TYR A 55 -4.77 4.42 13.46
N HIS A 56 -5.23 3.20 13.78
CA HIS A 56 -5.92 2.92 15.05
C HIS A 56 -5.29 1.77 15.84
N THR A 57 -4.51 0.92 15.18
CA THR A 57 -3.76 -0.15 15.82
C THR A 57 -2.42 0.39 16.30
N LYS A 58 -1.99 -0.06 17.48
CA LYS A 58 -0.67 0.30 18.01
C LYS A 58 0.43 -0.41 17.21
N ASN A 59 1.63 0.13 17.31
CA ASN A 59 2.84 -0.53 16.84
C ASN A 59 2.88 -1.97 17.37
N GLN A 60 3.15 -2.90 16.45
CA GLN A 60 3.33 -4.30 16.79
C GLN A 60 4.58 -4.43 17.67
N THR A 61 4.61 -5.47 18.50
CA THR A 61 5.73 -5.68 19.43
C THR A 61 6.28 -7.10 19.34
N GLY A 62 7.56 -7.27 19.66
CA GLY A 62 8.18 -8.59 19.68
C GLY A 62 9.70 -8.55 19.71
N PRO A 63 10.37 -9.71 19.83
CA PRO A 63 11.82 -9.82 19.90
C PRO A 63 12.50 -9.78 18.51
N VAL A 64 11.85 -9.20 17.52
CA VAL A 64 12.27 -9.15 16.09
C VAL A 64 12.25 -7.70 15.61
N ASP A 65 12.91 -7.42 14.48
CA ASP A 65 12.97 -6.06 13.97
C ASP A 65 11.58 -5.57 13.51
N MET A 66 11.12 -4.49 14.13
CA MET A 66 9.86 -3.81 13.87
C MET A 66 10.09 -2.30 13.75
N SER A 67 11.28 -1.91 13.29
CA SER A 67 11.65 -0.53 13.05
C SER A 67 10.82 0.09 11.91
N GLY A 68 10.88 1.42 11.82
CA GLY A 68 10.10 2.18 10.84
C GLY A 68 8.58 1.98 10.98
N SER A 69 8.08 1.85 12.20
CA SER A 69 6.67 1.55 12.46
C SER A 69 5.77 2.78 12.40
N PHE A 70 4.64 2.65 11.69
CA PHE A 70 3.54 3.61 11.67
C PHE A 70 2.20 2.88 11.81
N GLY A 71 1.59 2.97 12.99
CA GLY A 71 0.54 2.03 13.37
C GLY A 71 1.09 0.61 13.38
N ALA A 72 0.33 -0.35 12.86
CA ALA A 72 0.79 -1.74 12.78
C ALA A 72 1.67 -2.07 11.55
N ILE A 73 1.91 -1.12 10.65
CA ILE A 73 2.93 -1.25 9.60
C ILE A 73 4.31 -1.17 10.26
N SER A 74 5.21 -2.09 9.92
CA SER A 74 6.64 -1.99 10.21
C SER A 74 7.39 -2.00 8.88
N LEU A 75 7.74 -0.83 8.36
CA LEU A 75 8.34 -0.72 7.02
C LEU A 75 9.83 -1.08 7.00
N GLY A 76 10.50 -1.14 8.16
CA GLY A 76 11.85 -1.69 8.27
C GLY A 76 11.92 -3.20 8.09
N ASN A 77 10.80 -3.85 7.74
CA ASN A 77 10.66 -5.28 7.57
C ASN A 77 9.71 -5.57 6.39
N GLU A 78 10.00 -6.62 5.62
CA GLU A 78 9.37 -6.90 4.33
C GLU A 78 7.86 -7.20 4.35
N PRO A 79 7.28 -7.90 5.35
CA PRO A 79 5.87 -8.30 5.32
C PRO A 79 4.87 -7.15 5.22
N SER A 80 5.29 -5.92 5.54
CA SER A 80 4.41 -4.75 5.49
C SER A 80 4.50 -3.91 4.21
N MET A 81 5.48 -4.19 3.34
CA MET A 81 5.87 -3.27 2.26
C MET A 81 4.82 -3.05 1.17
N HIS A 82 4.01 -4.06 0.87
CA HIS A 82 2.97 -4.00 -0.16
C HIS A 82 1.68 -3.36 0.35
N ILE A 83 1.44 -3.38 1.67
CA ILE A 83 0.20 -2.97 2.32
C ILE A 83 -0.25 -1.55 1.91
N PRO A 84 0.61 -0.52 1.84
CA PRO A 84 0.18 0.84 1.48
C PRO A 84 -0.52 0.93 0.12
N TYR A 85 -0.14 0.06 -0.82
CA TYR A 85 -0.66 0.06 -2.18
C TYR A 85 -1.97 -0.71 -2.34
N LEU A 86 -2.38 -1.48 -1.32
CA LEU A 86 -3.67 -2.17 -1.34
C LEU A 86 -4.84 -1.18 -1.47
N TYR A 87 -4.76 0.00 -0.83
CA TYR A 87 -5.79 1.04 -0.97
C TYR A 87 -6.02 1.45 -2.44
N SER A 88 -4.96 1.65 -3.21
CA SER A 88 -5.06 1.98 -4.65
C SER A 88 -5.73 0.88 -5.44
N LEU A 89 -5.43 -0.39 -5.12
CA LEU A 89 -6.05 -1.54 -5.80
C LEU A 89 -7.54 -1.71 -5.47
N VAL A 90 -8.00 -1.19 -4.32
CA VAL A 90 -9.41 -1.25 -3.88
C VAL A 90 -10.18 0.07 -3.98
N GLY A 91 -9.68 1.05 -4.74
CA GLY A 91 -10.45 2.24 -5.09
C GLY A 91 -10.28 3.45 -4.17
N TYR A 92 -9.29 3.44 -3.27
CA TYR A 92 -8.95 4.53 -2.35
C TYR A 92 -7.51 5.04 -2.53
N PRO A 93 -7.07 5.37 -3.75
CA PRO A 93 -5.68 5.70 -4.05
C PRO A 93 -5.15 6.91 -3.28
N GLU A 94 -6.01 7.85 -2.88
CA GLU A 94 -5.65 8.95 -2.01
C GLU A 94 -5.05 8.49 -0.68
N ARG A 95 -5.51 7.35 -0.13
CA ARG A 95 -4.94 6.76 1.09
C ARG A 95 -3.54 6.20 0.85
N THR A 96 -3.31 5.56 -0.29
CA THR A 96 -1.95 5.18 -0.70
C THR A 96 -1.07 6.42 -0.78
N GLN A 97 -1.51 7.48 -1.46
CA GLN A 97 -0.72 8.71 -1.67
C GLN A 97 -0.38 9.43 -0.35
N GLU A 98 -1.33 9.48 0.59
CA GLU A 98 -1.11 10.01 1.95
C GLU A 98 -0.11 9.14 2.72
N LEU A 99 -0.32 7.82 2.74
CA LEU A 99 0.47 6.89 3.53
C LEU A 99 1.90 6.75 3.03
N VAL A 100 2.11 6.54 1.73
CA VAL A 100 3.47 6.47 1.17
C VAL A 100 4.20 7.81 1.33
N GLY A 101 3.47 8.93 1.32
CA GLY A 101 4.01 10.24 1.68
C GLY A 101 4.57 10.25 3.09
N HIS A 102 3.75 9.88 4.07
CA HIS A 102 4.17 9.81 5.46
C HIS A 102 5.36 8.88 5.68
N LEU A 103 5.34 7.71 5.03
CA LEU A 103 6.41 6.72 5.15
C LEU A 103 7.72 7.20 4.52
N MET A 104 7.68 7.75 3.30
CA MET A 104 8.88 8.26 2.64
C MET A 104 9.51 9.42 3.43
N ASP A 105 8.71 10.40 3.85
CA ASP A 105 9.19 11.60 4.54
C ASP A 105 9.69 11.27 5.96
N GLY A 106 9.08 10.30 6.63
CA GLY A 106 9.39 9.94 8.01
C GLY A 106 10.52 8.93 8.18
N LEU A 107 10.75 8.06 7.17
CA LEU A 107 11.58 6.87 7.33
C LEU A 107 12.83 6.83 6.44
N PHE A 108 12.89 7.63 5.38
CA PHE A 108 14.02 7.64 4.46
C PHE A 108 14.73 9.00 4.47
N THR A 109 16.04 9.00 4.69
CA THR A 109 16.87 10.22 4.61
C THR A 109 18.22 9.93 3.94
N ASP A 110 18.94 10.98 3.58
CA ASP A 110 20.31 10.90 3.02
C ASP A 110 21.41 10.76 4.09
N LYS A 111 21.03 10.55 5.35
CA LYS A 111 21.95 10.39 6.48
C LYS A 111 22.43 8.95 6.59
N ALA A 112 23.50 8.74 7.39
CA ALA A 112 24.08 7.43 7.63
C ALA A 112 23.09 6.42 8.26
N ASP A 113 22.08 6.91 9.00
CA ASP A 113 20.99 6.16 9.62
C ASP A 113 19.66 6.33 8.86
N GLY A 114 19.73 6.64 7.57
CA GLY A 114 18.58 7.05 6.77
C GLY A 114 17.68 5.94 6.22
N LEU A 115 17.81 4.70 6.70
CA LEU A 115 16.92 3.59 6.35
C LEU A 115 16.06 3.19 7.55
N PRO A 116 14.81 2.75 7.34
CA PRO A 116 13.93 2.34 8.42
C PRO A 116 14.41 1.10 9.17
N GLY A 117 15.18 0.22 8.54
CA GLY A 117 15.65 -1.06 9.05
C GLY A 117 16.84 -1.58 8.22
N ASN A 118 17.08 -2.90 8.25
CA ASN A 118 18.10 -3.51 7.39
C ASN A 118 17.72 -3.31 5.91
N ASP A 119 18.69 -3.05 5.04
CA ASP A 119 18.40 -2.87 3.60
C ASP A 119 18.00 -4.18 2.90
N ASP A 120 18.30 -5.33 3.52
CA ASP A 120 18.02 -6.68 3.04
C ASP A 120 18.39 -6.90 1.58
N LEU A 121 19.67 -6.61 1.30
CA LEU A 121 20.31 -6.77 0.00
C LEU A 121 19.62 -5.96 -1.13
N GLY A 122 19.07 -4.81 -0.78
CA GLY A 122 18.47 -3.85 -1.70
C GLY A 122 16.94 -3.88 -1.72
N GLN A 123 16.29 -4.65 -0.86
CA GLN A 123 14.84 -4.70 -0.75
C GLN A 123 14.26 -3.34 -0.29
N MET A 124 14.77 -2.75 0.80
CA MET A 124 14.31 -1.43 1.29
C MET A 124 14.61 -0.34 0.25
N SER A 125 15.83 -0.34 -0.28
CA SER A 125 16.25 0.60 -1.32
C SER A 125 15.37 0.50 -2.58
N SER A 126 15.01 -0.72 -3.00
CA SER A 126 14.13 -0.92 -4.16
C SER A 126 12.71 -0.42 -3.88
N TRP A 127 12.18 -0.66 -2.68
CA TRP A 127 10.87 -0.12 -2.28
C TRP A 127 10.85 1.42 -2.35
N ALA A 128 11.90 2.07 -1.85
CA ALA A 128 12.04 3.52 -1.93
C ALA A 128 12.10 4.01 -3.38
N ILE A 129 12.90 3.37 -4.24
CA ILE A 129 13.01 3.74 -5.67
C ILE A 129 11.66 3.59 -6.38
N PHE A 130 10.99 2.43 -6.25
CA PHE A 130 9.67 2.21 -6.85
C PHE A 130 8.66 3.27 -6.39
N THR A 131 8.62 3.54 -5.08
CA THR A 131 7.74 4.55 -4.50
C THR A 131 8.08 5.95 -4.99
N MET A 132 9.36 6.32 -5.11
CA MET A 132 9.79 7.60 -5.69
C MET A 132 9.32 7.77 -7.14
N LEU A 133 9.37 6.70 -7.93
CA LEU A 133 8.88 6.67 -9.32
C LEU A 133 7.34 6.67 -9.40
N GLY A 134 6.65 6.44 -8.28
CA GLY A 134 5.20 6.52 -8.16
C GLY A 134 4.45 5.23 -8.46
N PHE A 135 5.11 4.07 -8.47
CA PHE A 135 4.45 2.78 -8.71
C PHE A 135 5.16 1.61 -8.00
N TYR A 136 4.43 0.54 -7.67
CA TYR A 136 4.97 -0.60 -6.92
C TYR A 136 4.33 -1.94 -7.35
N PRO A 137 5.13 -3.02 -7.50
CA PRO A 137 4.63 -4.35 -7.81
C PRO A 137 4.12 -5.06 -6.53
N VAL A 138 2.83 -4.89 -6.21
CA VAL A 138 2.19 -5.50 -5.03
C VAL A 138 2.24 -7.03 -5.06
N ASP A 139 1.88 -7.60 -6.22
CA ASP A 139 2.07 -9.02 -6.53
C ASP A 139 3.04 -9.10 -7.72
N PRO A 140 4.32 -9.44 -7.49
CA PRO A 140 5.31 -9.53 -8.56
C PRO A 140 4.96 -10.53 -9.68
N CYS A 141 4.10 -11.51 -9.40
CA CYS A 141 3.66 -12.50 -10.40
C CYS A 141 2.47 -12.03 -11.25
N SER A 142 1.74 -11.00 -10.80
CA SER A 142 0.56 -10.48 -11.51
C SER A 142 0.88 -9.83 -12.85
N GLY A 143 2.12 -9.36 -13.02
CA GLY A 143 2.49 -8.48 -14.13
C GLY A 143 1.84 -7.10 -14.05
N GLU A 144 1.35 -6.68 -12.88
CA GLU A 144 0.76 -5.37 -12.64
C GLU A 144 1.56 -4.55 -11.60
N TYR A 145 1.53 -3.24 -11.76
CA TYR A 145 2.12 -2.27 -10.84
C TYR A 145 1.02 -1.32 -10.38
N ALA A 146 0.79 -1.26 -9.07
CA ALA A 146 -0.12 -0.30 -8.46
C ALA A 146 0.54 1.09 -8.47
N LEU A 147 -0.22 2.13 -8.84
CA LEU A 147 0.27 3.51 -8.86
C LEU A 147 -0.04 4.21 -7.52
N GLY A 148 0.95 4.94 -7.00
CA GLY A 148 0.83 5.80 -5.83
C GLY A 148 0.91 7.28 -6.21
N ARG A 149 1.90 8.00 -5.64
CA ARG A 149 2.32 9.34 -6.08
C ARG A 149 3.83 9.35 -6.36
N PRO A 150 4.33 10.14 -7.32
CA PRO A 150 5.76 10.32 -7.51
C PRO A 150 6.36 11.19 -6.41
N PHE A 151 7.69 11.10 -6.23
CA PHE A 151 8.51 11.96 -5.36
C PHE A 151 9.62 12.67 -6.14
N VAL A 152 9.58 12.57 -7.47
CA VAL A 152 10.46 13.25 -8.41
C VAL A 152 9.63 13.94 -9.49
N GLU A 153 10.07 15.13 -9.90
CA GLU A 153 9.41 15.87 -10.99
C GLU A 153 9.59 15.18 -12.34
N GLU A 154 10.77 14.59 -12.58
CA GLU A 154 11.08 13.85 -13.80
C GLU A 154 12.05 12.70 -13.50
N ALA A 155 11.82 11.55 -14.10
CA ALA A 155 12.75 10.43 -14.13
C ALA A 155 12.77 9.77 -15.51
N GLU A 156 13.93 9.24 -15.90
CA GLU A 156 14.11 8.56 -17.18
C GLU A 156 14.94 7.28 -16.99
N LEU A 157 14.30 6.12 -17.14
CA LEU A 157 14.93 4.82 -17.04
C LEU A 157 15.37 4.34 -18.43
N THR A 158 16.52 3.67 -18.49
CA THR A 158 16.95 2.93 -19.69
C THR A 158 16.56 1.47 -19.50
N LEU A 159 15.76 0.94 -20.43
CA LEU A 159 15.27 -0.44 -20.40
C LEU A 159 16.30 -1.39 -21.01
N HIS A 160 16.10 -2.70 -20.80
CA HIS A 160 17.04 -3.73 -21.22
C HIS A 160 17.29 -3.73 -22.74
N ASP A 161 16.28 -3.39 -23.54
CA ASP A 161 16.35 -3.31 -25.00
C ASP A 161 16.86 -1.94 -25.53
N GLY A 162 17.23 -1.02 -24.63
CA GLY A 162 17.63 0.35 -24.94
C GLY A 162 16.45 1.33 -25.06
N GLY A 163 15.20 0.87 -24.90
CA GLY A 163 14.02 1.71 -24.79
C GLY A 163 14.07 2.63 -23.57
N ARG A 164 13.23 3.67 -23.54
CA ARG A 164 13.15 4.62 -22.41
C ARG A 164 11.76 4.61 -21.78
N LEU A 165 11.74 4.52 -20.46
CA LEU A 165 10.56 4.85 -19.65
C LEU A 165 10.79 6.22 -19.03
N LYS A 166 9.90 7.17 -19.34
CA LYS A 166 9.89 8.52 -18.80
C LYS A 166 8.73 8.65 -17.82
N ILE A 167 9.00 9.31 -16.71
CA ILE A 167 8.01 9.64 -15.69
C ILE A 167 8.06 11.14 -15.49
N LYS A 168 6.91 11.80 -15.48
CA LYS A 168 6.81 13.23 -15.28
C LYS A 168 5.68 13.57 -14.31
N ALA A 169 5.98 14.35 -13.28
CA ALA A 169 5.01 14.94 -12.38
C ALA A 169 4.84 16.43 -12.71
N HIS A 170 3.61 16.83 -13.00
CA HIS A 170 3.22 18.22 -13.22
C HIS A 170 2.62 18.78 -11.94
N ASP A 171 2.94 20.03 -11.62
CA ASP A 171 2.44 20.76 -10.46
C ASP A 171 2.77 20.09 -9.11
N GLN A 172 3.84 19.30 -9.01
CA GLN A 172 4.27 18.70 -7.74
C GLN A 172 4.79 19.78 -6.78
N SER A 173 4.32 19.74 -5.53
CA SER A 173 4.79 20.61 -4.45
C SER A 173 4.46 19.99 -3.09
N ASP A 174 4.93 20.61 -2.01
CA ASP A 174 4.59 20.21 -0.63
C ASP A 174 3.07 20.26 -0.36
N GLU A 175 2.33 21.11 -1.06
CA GLU A 175 0.87 21.18 -0.99
C GLU A 175 0.17 20.23 -1.96
N ASN A 176 0.76 19.99 -3.13
CA ASN A 176 0.17 19.20 -4.21
C ASN A 176 0.58 17.73 -4.12
N VAL A 177 0.02 17.03 -3.14
CA VAL A 177 0.38 15.65 -2.80
C VAL A 177 -0.50 14.57 -3.44
N TYR A 178 -1.64 14.94 -4.02
CA TYR A 178 -2.59 14.00 -4.61
C TYR A 178 -2.45 13.93 -6.13
N VAL A 179 -2.64 12.75 -6.69
CA VAL A 179 -2.71 12.57 -8.15
C VAL A 179 -4.14 12.87 -8.61
N LYS A 180 -4.31 13.91 -9.42
CA LYS A 180 -5.60 14.32 -9.99
C LYS A 180 -5.89 13.65 -11.34
N GLN A 181 -4.84 13.42 -12.13
CA GLN A 181 -4.94 12.81 -13.44
C GLN A 181 -3.67 12.02 -13.75
N LEU A 182 -3.84 10.92 -14.49
CA LEU A 182 -2.78 10.04 -14.95
C LEU A 182 -2.89 9.85 -16.45
N ARG A 183 -1.75 9.87 -17.14
CA ARG A 183 -1.70 9.51 -18.56
C ARG A 183 -0.56 8.57 -18.88
N TRP A 184 -0.82 7.66 -19.82
CA TRP A 184 0.17 6.84 -20.47
C TRP A 184 0.22 7.17 -21.96
N ASN A 185 1.35 7.69 -22.43
CA ASN A 185 1.54 8.12 -23.83
C ASN A 185 0.37 9.03 -24.32
N GLY A 186 -0.03 9.98 -23.48
CA GLY A 186 -1.11 10.93 -23.76
C GLY A 186 -2.55 10.40 -23.60
N LYS A 187 -2.74 9.11 -23.28
CA LYS A 187 -4.05 8.52 -23.01
C LYS A 187 -4.33 8.49 -21.51
N ASP A 188 -5.52 8.90 -21.11
CA ASP A 188 -5.93 8.88 -19.70
C ASP A 188 -5.95 7.45 -19.14
N LEU A 189 -5.45 7.29 -17.91
CA LEU A 189 -5.56 6.08 -17.11
C LEU A 189 -6.70 6.22 -16.10
N ASP A 190 -7.16 5.08 -15.57
CA ASP A 190 -8.10 5.07 -14.45
C ASP A 190 -7.44 5.62 -13.19
N VAL A 191 -7.92 6.76 -12.70
CA VAL A 191 -7.42 7.36 -11.45
C VAL A 191 -8.03 6.70 -10.21
N ALA A 192 -9.13 5.96 -10.34
CA ALA A 192 -9.77 5.30 -9.21
C ALA A 192 -9.03 4.03 -8.80
N ARG A 193 -8.51 3.26 -9.75
CA ARG A 193 -7.66 2.08 -9.52
C ARG A 193 -6.43 2.11 -10.40
N PRO A 194 -5.51 3.03 -10.10
CA PRO A 194 -4.45 3.35 -11.02
C PRO A 194 -3.41 2.22 -11.04
N LYS A 195 -3.22 1.62 -12.22
CA LYS A 195 -2.27 0.53 -12.43
C LYS A 195 -1.65 0.55 -13.83
N LEU A 196 -0.48 -0.06 -13.95
CA LEU A 196 0.21 -0.34 -15.20
C LEU A 196 0.49 -1.84 -15.34
N SER A 197 0.51 -2.33 -16.57
CA SER A 197 1.01 -3.69 -16.84
C SER A 197 2.52 -3.68 -17.07
N PHE A 198 3.15 -4.83 -16.86
CA PHE A 198 4.55 -5.08 -17.18
C PHE A 198 4.84 -4.77 -18.65
N ASP A 199 3.97 -5.19 -19.58
CA ASP A 199 4.16 -4.94 -21.00
C ASP A 199 4.21 -3.43 -21.34
N MET A 200 3.44 -2.61 -20.63
CA MET A 200 3.52 -1.15 -20.77
C MET A 200 4.89 -0.65 -20.31
N ILE A 201 5.31 -1.01 -19.10
CA ILE A 201 6.59 -0.57 -18.53
C ILE A 201 7.78 -1.05 -19.37
N ALA A 202 7.78 -2.33 -19.76
CA ALA A 202 8.83 -2.97 -20.54
C ALA A 202 8.91 -2.45 -21.98
N GLY A 203 7.78 -2.01 -22.56
CA GLY A 203 7.76 -1.35 -23.88
C GLY A 203 8.24 0.10 -23.85
N GLY A 204 8.45 0.69 -22.67
CA GLY A 204 8.78 2.10 -22.51
C GLY A 204 7.64 3.04 -22.89
N GLY A 205 7.91 4.34 -22.76
CA GLY A 205 6.92 5.39 -23.00
C GLY A 205 7.01 6.50 -21.98
N LEU A 206 5.90 7.22 -21.81
CA LEU A 206 5.75 8.36 -20.92
C LEU A 206 4.55 8.15 -19.99
N LEU A 207 4.83 8.06 -18.70
CA LEU A 207 3.85 8.12 -17.62
C LEU A 207 3.82 9.55 -17.06
N GLU A 208 2.65 10.17 -17.06
CA GLU A 208 2.47 11.53 -16.55
C GLU A 208 1.48 11.57 -15.39
N PHE A 209 1.87 12.24 -14.32
CA PHE A 209 1.05 12.55 -13.15
C PHE A 209 0.74 14.05 -13.16
N TRP A 210 -0.52 14.44 -13.01
CA TRP A 210 -0.89 15.82 -12.67
C TRP A 210 -1.28 15.88 -11.21
N MET A 211 -0.51 16.62 -10.43
CA MET A 211 -0.64 16.69 -8.99
C MET A 211 -1.67 17.76 -8.57
N SER A 212 -2.19 17.65 -7.35
CA SER A 212 -3.17 18.58 -6.79
C SER A 212 -3.17 18.53 -5.26
N ASN A 213 -3.58 19.63 -4.64
CA ASN A 213 -3.84 19.72 -3.20
C ASN A 213 -5.20 19.12 -2.77
N LYS A 214 -5.93 18.47 -3.68
CA LYS A 214 -7.19 17.78 -3.41
C LYS A 214 -7.21 16.40 -4.03
N PRO A 215 -7.75 15.38 -3.35
CA PRO A 215 -7.98 14.05 -3.92
C PRO A 215 -8.82 14.10 -5.20
N ALA A 216 -8.50 13.27 -6.19
CA ALA A 216 -9.25 13.18 -7.45
C ALA A 216 -10.70 12.73 -7.24
N LEU A 217 -10.89 11.72 -6.38
CA LEU A 217 -12.19 11.08 -6.20
C LEU A 217 -13.06 11.79 -5.14
N GLY A 218 -12.43 12.58 -4.26
CA GLY A 218 -13.11 13.22 -3.13
C GLY A 218 -13.86 12.24 -2.22
N GLN A 219 -13.52 10.94 -2.28
CA GLN A 219 -14.18 9.92 -1.49
C GLN A 219 -13.78 10.09 -0.03
N ARG A 220 -14.79 10.12 0.85
CA ARG A 220 -14.56 10.06 2.28
C ARG A 220 -14.79 8.63 2.71
N LEU A 221 -13.71 7.92 3.05
CA LEU A 221 -13.83 6.62 3.70
C LEU A 221 -14.47 6.82 5.08
N VAL A 222 -15.62 6.19 5.34
CA VAL A 222 -16.35 6.31 6.61
C VAL A 222 -16.40 4.95 7.29
N CYS A 223 -15.38 4.67 8.10
CA CYS A 223 -15.31 3.43 8.83
C CYS A 223 -16.22 3.46 10.06
N ARG A 224 -17.21 2.59 10.07
CA ARG A 224 -18.00 2.32 11.28
C ARG A 224 -17.12 1.56 12.25
N LYS A 225 -17.19 1.90 13.55
CA LYS A 225 -16.49 1.12 14.58
C LYS A 225 -16.98 -0.33 14.53
N GLU A 226 -16.07 -1.31 14.56
CA GLU A 226 -16.36 -2.75 14.42
C GLU A 226 -17.51 -3.22 15.35
N GLY A 227 -17.65 -2.62 16.54
CA GLY A 227 -18.74 -2.91 17.48
C GLY A 227 -20.16 -2.53 17.02
N GLN A 228 -20.31 -1.64 16.04
CA GLN A 228 -21.62 -1.29 15.47
C GLN A 228 -22.04 -2.28 14.36
N GLN A 229 -21.09 -2.78 13.57
CA GLN A 229 -21.39 -3.75 12.51
C GLN A 229 -21.83 -5.11 13.07
N GLN A 230 -21.19 -5.59 14.15
CA GLN A 230 -21.62 -6.83 14.83
C GLN A 230 -23.01 -6.70 15.47
N GLN A 231 -23.35 -5.54 16.04
CA GLN A 231 -24.68 -5.29 16.60
C GLN A 231 -25.76 -5.20 15.52
N ASP A 232 -25.46 -4.62 14.36
CA ASP A 232 -26.41 -4.52 13.24
C ASP A 232 -26.63 -5.88 12.57
N GLN A 233 -25.59 -6.72 12.45
CA GLN A 233 -25.73 -8.10 11.97
C GLN A 233 -26.52 -8.98 12.96
N GLN A 234 -26.30 -8.85 14.26
CA GLN A 234 -27.12 -9.54 15.28
C GLN A 234 -28.57 -9.06 15.27
N LYS A 235 -28.81 -7.75 15.08
CA LYS A 235 -30.17 -7.19 14.96
C LYS A 235 -30.89 -7.70 13.71
N GLN A 236 -30.23 -7.76 12.57
CA GLN A 236 -30.81 -8.32 11.33
C GLN A 236 -31.11 -9.82 11.45
N GLN A 237 -30.28 -10.60 12.14
CA GLN A 237 -30.57 -12.02 12.40
C GLN A 237 -31.71 -12.21 13.42
N SER A 238 -31.90 -11.27 14.34
CA SER A 238 -32.98 -11.30 15.32
C SER A 238 -34.34 -10.81 14.81
N SER A 239 -34.38 -9.99 13.74
CA SER A 239 -35.65 -9.52 13.15
C SER A 239 -36.22 -10.47 12.07
N VAL A 240 -35.56 -11.60 11.81
CA VAL A 240 -36.00 -12.65 10.88
C VAL A 240 -36.52 -13.88 11.66
N ARG A 241 -36.73 -13.78 12.98
CA ARG A 241 -37.39 -14.79 13.81
C ARG A 241 -38.72 -14.29 14.36
#